data_AF-A0A956MC78-F1
#
_entry.id   AF-A0A956MC78-F1
#
_cell.length_a   1.000
_cell.length_b   1.000
_cell.length_c   1.000
_cell.angle_alpha   90.00
_cell.angle_beta   90.00
_cell.angle_gamma   90.00
#
_symmetry.space_group_name_H-M   'P 1'
#
loop_
_entity.id
_entity.type
_entity.pdbx_description
1 polymer ?
#
loop_
_entity_poly.entity_id
_entity_poly.type
_entity_poly.pdbx_seq_one_letter_code
_entity_poly.pdbx_strand_id
1 'polypeptide(L)' 'MNSFTELNLPTTIDTSSADIIEDFFVPVLSRAVRYDRGVGFFSSGWLRLTARGMVPFAANGGRARCSYFG' A
#
# COMPACT_ATOMS: atom_id res chain seq x y z
N MET A 1 18.93 2.63 -3.23
CA MET A 1 18.17 2.53 -4.49
C MET A 1 16.72 2.20 -4.14
N ASN A 2 15.86 3.19 -3.91
CA ASN A 2 14.44 2.96 -3.61
C ASN A 2 13.60 3.90 -4.48
N SER A 3 13.79 3.86 -5.80
CA SER A 3 13.03 4.74 -6.71
C SER A 3 11.70 4.10 -7.08
N PHE A 4 10.61 4.86 -6.92
CA PHE A 4 9.28 4.43 -7.35
C PHE A 4 9.16 4.33 -8.88
N THR A 5 10.08 4.93 -9.64
CA THR A 5 10.11 4.92 -11.11
C THR A 5 10.31 3.53 -11.71
N GLU A 6 10.84 2.58 -10.94
CA GLU A 6 11.02 1.19 -11.35
C GLU A 6 9.77 0.33 -11.09
N LEU A 7 8.69 0.91 -10.56
CA LEU A 7 7.43 0.19 -10.37
C LEU A 7 6.64 0.29 -11.67
N ASN A 8 6.35 -0.86 -12.27
CA ASN A 8 5.44 -0.94 -13.42
C ASN A 8 4.00 -0.88 -12.89
N LEU A 9 3.53 0.33 -12.58
CA LEU A 9 2.19 0.57 -12.07
C LEU A 9 1.24 0.82 -13.24
N PRO A 10 0.05 0.18 -13.26
CA PRO A 10 -0.97 0.49 -14.25
C PRO A 10 -1.43 1.95 -14.11
N THR A 11 -1.65 2.61 -15.24
CA THR A 11 -2.13 4.00 -15.29
C THR A 11 -3.60 4.14 -14.89
N THR A 12 -4.35 3.05 -14.94
CA THR A 12 -5.75 2.99 -14.52
C THR A 12 -6.02 1.63 -13.90
N ILE A 13 -6.63 1.63 -12.72
CA ILE A 13 -7.02 0.42 -12.01
C ILE A 13 -8.53 0.45 -11.86
N ASP A 14 -9.17 -0.57 -12.38
CA ASP A 14 -10.61 -0.76 -12.24
C ASP A 14 -10.85 -1.91 -11.26
N THR A 15 -11.49 -1.62 -10.13
CA THR A 15 -11.73 -2.59 -9.04
C THR A 15 -12.68 -3.72 -9.44
N SER A 16 -13.27 -3.66 -10.63
CA SER A 16 -14.12 -4.71 -11.22
C SER A 16 -13.31 -5.74 -11.99
N SER A 17 -12.08 -5.40 -12.41
CA SER A 17 -11.22 -6.26 -13.25
C SER A 17 -9.82 -6.50 -12.69
N ALA A 18 -9.37 -5.68 -11.75
CA ALA A 18 -8.03 -5.71 -11.18
C ALA A 18 -8.06 -5.60 -9.66
N ASP A 19 -7.12 -6.26 -8.99
CA ASP A 19 -6.97 -6.16 -7.54
C ASP A 19 -6.01 -5.01 -7.23
N ILE A 20 -6.59 -3.84 -6.92
CA ILE A 20 -5.83 -2.65 -6.51
C ILE A 20 -4.83 -2.94 -5.37
N ILE A 21 -5.08 -3.96 -4.55
CA ILE A 21 -4.16 -4.32 -3.48
C ILE A 21 -2.88 -4.92 -4.04
N GLU A 22 -2.98 -5.97 -4.84
CA GLU A 22 -1.81 -6.67 -5.40
C GLU A 22 -1.15 -5.86 -6.52
N ASP A 23 -1.94 -5.17 -7.35
CA ASP A 23 -1.44 -4.47 -8.54
C ASP A 23 -0.84 -3.09 -8.21
N PHE A 24 -1.19 -2.52 -7.05
CA PHE A 24 -0.70 -1.19 -6.66
C PHE A 24 -0.18 -1.13 -5.22
N PHE A 25 -0.99 -1.51 -4.22
CA PHE A 25 -0.57 -1.33 -2.83
C PHE A 25 0.64 -2.19 -2.46
N VAL A 26 0.66 -3.47 -2.82
CA VAL A 26 1.77 -4.38 -2.51
C VAL A 26 3.10 -3.89 -3.09
N PRO A 27 3.23 -3.61 -4.41
CA PRO A 27 4.49 -3.21 -5.00
C PRO A 27 4.94 -1.82 -4.50
N VAL A 28 4.02 -0.88 -4.29
CA VAL A 28 4.34 0.44 -3.72
C VAL A 28 4.78 0.35 -2.25
N LEU A 29 4.04 -0.36 -1.41
CA LEU A 29 4.38 -0.52 0.01
C LEU A 29 5.71 -1.25 0.19
N SER A 30 6.03 -2.22 -0.67
CA SER A 30 7.29 -2.94 -0.59
C SER A 30 8.54 -2.04 -0.70
N ARG A 31 8.42 -0.89 -1.39
CA ARG A 31 9.52 0.07 -1.59
C ARG A 31 9.38 1.33 -0.76
N ALA A 32 8.16 1.63 -0.28
CA ALA A 32 7.90 2.80 0.54
C ALA A 32 8.55 2.67 1.92
N VAL A 33 8.97 3.80 2.47
CA VAL A 33 9.46 3.94 3.85
C VAL A 33 8.56 4.82 4.70
N ARG A 34 7.55 5.44 4.07
CA ARG A 34 6.54 6.27 4.73
C ARG A 34 5.21 6.09 4.02
N TYR A 35 4.18 5.79 4.80
CA TYR A 35 2.81 5.65 4.31
C TYR A 35 1.91 6.47 5.23
N ASP A 36 1.33 7.55 4.73
CA ASP A 36 0.41 8.40 5.48
C ASP A 36 -0.98 8.25 4.87
N ARG A 37 -1.93 7.74 5.65
CA ARG A 37 -3.29 7.48 5.19
C ARG A 37 -4.30 8.15 6.11
N GLY A 38 -5.07 9.09 5.56
CA GLY A 38 -6.29 9.59 6.18
C GLY A 38 -7.47 8.71 5.78
N VAL A 39 -8.01 7.93 6.69
CA VAL A 39 -9.25 7.15 6.44
C VAL A 39 -10.16 7.19 7.65
N GLY A 40 -11.46 7.27 7.40
CA GLY A 40 -12.49 7.15 8.43
C GLY A 40 -12.82 5.72 8.85
N PHE A 41 -12.20 4.69 8.24
CA PHE A 41 -12.35 3.29 8.68
C PHE A 41 -11.25 2.40 8.09
N PHE A 42 -10.66 1.52 8.90
CA PHE A 42 -9.80 0.43 8.43
C PHE A 42 -10.56 -0.89 8.55
N SER A 43 -10.73 -1.59 7.43
CA SER A 43 -11.27 -2.96 7.46
C SER A 43 -10.15 -3.98 7.66
N SER A 44 -10.44 -5.04 8.43
CA SER A 44 -9.51 -6.16 8.66
C SER A 44 -9.18 -6.92 7.36
N GLY A 45 -10.13 -6.97 6.41
CA GLY A 45 -9.91 -7.53 5.08
C GLY A 45 -8.83 -6.79 4.30
N TRP A 46 -8.86 -5.45 4.30
CA TRP A 46 -7.84 -4.65 3.63
C TRP A 46 -6.45 -4.85 4.24
N LEU A 47 -6.36 -4.94 5.57
CA LEU A 47 -5.09 -5.21 6.26
C LEU A 47 -4.53 -6.59 5.88
N ARG A 48 -5.38 -7.62 5.85
CA ARG A 48 -4.98 -8.99 5.47
C ARG A 48 -4.38 -9.03 4.06
N LEU A 49 -5.01 -8.33 3.11
CA LEU A 49 -4.56 -8.27 1.71
C LEU A 49 -3.25 -7.48 1.59
N THR A 50 -3.17 -6.31 2.23
CA THR A 50 -1.96 -5.45 2.16
C THR A 50 -0.81 -5.92 3.04
N ALA A 51 -1.04 -6.85 3.97
CA ALA A 51 -0.02 -7.37 4.88
C ALA A 51 1.22 -7.88 4.12
N ARG A 52 1.02 -8.51 2.95
CA ARG A 52 2.12 -8.99 2.09
C ARG A 52 3.07 -7.87 1.66
N GLY A 53 2.54 -6.69 1.35
CA GLY A 53 3.33 -5.49 1.05
C GLY A 53 3.83 -4.76 2.30
N MET A 54 3.13 -4.91 3.43
CA MET A 54 3.53 -4.30 4.71
C MET A 54 4.70 -5.02 5.39
N VAL A 55 4.92 -6.31 5.15
CA VAL A 55 6.10 -7.04 5.65
C VAL A 55 7.41 -6.41 5.15
N PRO A 56 7.64 -6.25 3.82
CA PRO A 56 8.82 -5.57 3.32
C PRO A 56 8.84 -4.08 3.68
N PHE A 57 7.69 -3.40 3.73
CA PHE A 57 7.59 -2.03 4.23
C PHE A 57 8.15 -1.89 5.66
N ALA A 58 7.73 -2.76 6.57
CA ALA A 58 8.19 -2.76 7.96
C ALA A 58 9.68 -3.16 8.06
N ALA A 59 10.11 -4.15 7.27
CA ALA A 59 11.52 -4.56 7.20
C ALA A 59 12.44 -3.43 6.72
N ASN A 60 11.94 -2.56 5.83
CA ASN A 60 12.64 -1.38 5.34
C ASN A 60 12.59 -0.17 6.32
N GLY A 61 12.10 -0.36 7.56
CA GLY A 61 11.96 0.71 8.54
C GLY A 61 10.79 1.66 8.24
N GLY A 62 9.81 1.17 7.49
CA GLY A 62 8.65 1.92 7.06
C GLY A 62 7.79 2.42 8.22
N ARG A 63 7.42 3.71 8.18
CA ARG A 63 6.51 4.31 9.16
C ARG A 63 5.14 4.53 8.53
N ALA A 64 4.16 3.75 9.00
CA ALA A 64 2.76 3.93 8.65
C ALA A 64 2.09 4.87 9.66
N ARG A 65 1.42 5.92 9.16
CA ARG A 65 0.57 6.81 9.95
C ARG A 65 -0.86 6.71 9.43
N CYS A 66 -1.77 6.40 10.33
CA CYS A 66 -3.18 6.24 10.04
C CYS A 66 -3.93 7.31 10.81
N SER A 67 -4.46 8.31 10.13
CA SER A 67 -5.23 9.40 10.76
C SER A 67 -6.73 9.14 10.53
N TYR A 68 -7.47 9.00 11.63
CA TYR A 68 -8.91 8.88 11.59
C TYR A 68 -9.53 10.28 11.53
N PHE A 69 -10.22 10.59 10.44
CA PHE A 69 -11.09 11.77 10.38
C PHE A 69 -12.49 11.31 10.77
N GLY A 70 -12.86 11.60 12.01
CA GLY A 70 -14.21 11.46 12.55
C GLY A 70 -14.91 12.80 12.60
#